data_AF-A0A927X8H0-F1
#
_entry.id   AF-A0A927X8H0-F1
#
_cell.length_a   1.000
_cell.length_b   1.000
_cell.length_c   1.000
_cell.angle_alpha   90.00
_cell.angle_beta   90.00
_cell.angle_gamma   90.00
#
_symmetry.space_group_name_H-M   'P 1'
#
loop_
_entity.id
_entity.type
_entity.pdbx_description
1 polymer ?
#
loop_
_entity_poly.entity_id
_entity_poly.type
_entity_poly.pdbx_seq_one_letter_code
_entity_poly.pdbx_strand_id
1 'polypeptide(L)'
;MNNNKLVLKYCPNFYKIVNMDFQEGDNISNKLVDIYEDFIFKADLSNEDNINLIKEIDHVLNSYIEDNSFRNKVQRDLLTVKVKRNGKDILTSIVEAIVGMFNKYIEETTRKIYIARWI
;
A
#
# COMPACT_ATOMS: atom_id res chain seq x y z
N MET A 1 -20.87 -0.80 -14.20
CA MET A 1 -21.18 -1.23 -12.81
C MET A 1 -20.77 -2.69 -12.48
N ASN A 2 -20.11 -3.45 -13.37
CA ASN A 2 -19.66 -4.83 -13.06
C ASN A 2 -18.17 -4.95 -12.65
N ASN A 3 -17.34 -3.95 -12.92
CA ASN A 3 -15.90 -4.02 -12.62
C ASN A 3 -15.62 -4.00 -11.12
N ASN A 4 -16.42 -3.28 -10.32
CA ASN A 4 -16.23 -3.16 -8.87
C ASN A 4 -16.39 -4.50 -8.14
N LYS A 5 -17.21 -5.43 -8.64
CA LYS A 5 -17.32 -6.78 -8.06
C LYS A 5 -16.18 -7.70 -8.49
N LEU A 6 -15.58 -7.42 -9.66
CA LEU A 6 -14.45 -8.19 -10.18
C LEU A 6 -13.15 -7.80 -9.49
N VAL A 7 -12.93 -6.51 -9.23
CA VAL A 7 -11.70 -6.05 -8.55
C VAL A 7 -11.55 -6.64 -7.14
N LEU A 8 -12.66 -6.79 -6.41
CA LEU A 8 -12.67 -7.39 -5.07
C LEU A 8 -12.19 -8.85 -5.06
N LYS A 9 -12.22 -9.57 -6.19
CA LYS A 9 -11.63 -10.92 -6.27
C LYS A 9 -10.10 -10.89 -6.11
N TYR A 10 -9.47 -9.76 -6.44
CA TYR A 10 -8.02 -9.57 -6.35
C TYR A 10 -7.59 -8.92 -5.03
N CYS A 11 -8.53 -8.43 -4.22
CA CYS A 11 -8.29 -7.73 -2.96
C CYS A 11 -9.00 -8.44 -1.79
N PRO A 12 -8.48 -9.59 -1.32
CA PRO A 12 -9.12 -10.33 -0.23
C PRO A 12 -9.14 -9.54 1.09
N ASN A 13 -8.20 -8.62 1.28
CA ASN A 13 -8.10 -7.84 2.52
C ASN A 13 -8.84 -6.51 2.47
N PHE A 14 -9.49 -6.17 1.35
CA PHE A 14 -10.15 -4.89 1.12
C PHE A 14 -11.04 -4.45 2.30
N TYR A 15 -12.00 -5.27 2.70
CA TYR A 15 -12.91 -4.92 3.79
C TYR A 15 -12.21 -4.76 5.13
N LYS A 16 -11.12 -5.49 5.37
CA LYS A 16 -10.36 -5.38 6.61
C LYS A 16 -9.57 -4.07 6.65
N ILE A 17 -9.03 -3.64 5.51
CA ILE A 17 -8.28 -2.38 5.37
C ILE A 17 -9.21 -1.19 5.48
N VAL A 18 -10.33 -1.20 4.76
CA VAL A 18 -11.28 -0.07 4.72
C VAL A 18 -12.03 0.12 6.03
N ASN A 19 -12.40 -0.97 6.72
CA ASN A 19 -13.08 -0.88 8.02
C ASN A 19 -12.11 -0.79 9.21
N MET A 20 -10.84 -0.43 8.98
CA MET A 20 -9.87 -0.38 10.05
C MET A 20 -9.97 0.96 10.80
N ASP A 21 -10.26 0.89 12.10
CA ASP A 21 -10.30 2.07 12.96
C ASP A 21 -8.88 2.46 13.39
N PHE A 22 -8.37 3.53 12.79
CA PHE A 22 -7.11 4.14 13.20
C PHE A 22 -7.31 5.03 14.44
N GLN A 23 -6.23 5.22 15.21
CA GLN A 23 -6.27 6.10 16.38
C GLN A 23 -6.56 7.55 15.98
N GLU A 24 -7.26 8.28 16.85
CA GLU A 24 -7.51 9.71 16.64
C GLU A 24 -6.20 10.48 16.41
N GLY A 25 -6.13 11.22 15.30
CA GLY A 25 -4.95 11.98 14.88
C GLY A 25 -4.08 11.29 13.82
N ASP A 26 -4.33 10.02 13.49
CA ASP A 26 -3.62 9.29 12.42
C ASP A 26 -4.15 9.65 11.02
N ASN A 27 -3.91 10.90 10.63
CA ASN A 27 -4.34 11.43 9.33
C ASN A 27 -3.61 10.78 8.14
N ILE A 28 -2.44 10.17 8.37
CA ILE A 28 -1.66 9.53 7.30
C ILE A 28 -2.31 8.21 6.93
N SER A 29 -2.65 7.39 7.92
CA SER A 29 -3.28 6.10 7.66
C SER A 29 -4.65 6.24 6.99
N ASN A 30 -5.47 7.18 7.44
CA ASN A 30 -6.76 7.47 6.80
C ASN A 30 -6.57 7.84 5.32
N LYS A 31 -5.62 8.73 5.01
CA LYS A 31 -5.30 9.09 3.62
C LYS A 31 -4.79 7.92 2.78
N LEU A 32 -4.03 6.99 3.37
CA LEU A 32 -3.56 5.80 2.66
C LEU A 32 -4.73 4.89 2.27
N VAL A 33 -5.71 4.73 3.17
CA VAL A 33 -6.94 3.98 2.90
C VAL A 33 -7.76 4.67 1.82
N ASP A 34 -7.93 6.00 1.88
CA ASP A 34 -8.63 6.76 0.84
C ASP A 34 -7.98 6.58 -0.54
N ILE A 35 -6.64 6.68 -0.62
CA ILE A 35 -5.88 6.50 -1.88
C ILE A 35 -6.05 5.08 -2.41
N TYR A 36 -6.03 4.08 -1.53
CA TYR A 36 -6.22 2.68 -1.90
C TYR A 36 -7.61 2.41 -2.44
N GLU A 37 -8.64 2.92 -1.77
CA GLU A 37 -10.03 2.78 -2.21
C GLU A 37 -10.22 3.45 -3.58
N ASP A 38 -9.73 4.67 -3.73
CA ASP A 38 -9.78 5.40 -5.00
C ASP A 38 -9.06 4.66 -6.11
N PHE A 39 -7.88 4.09 -5.83
CA PHE A 39 -7.09 3.35 -6.81
C PHE A 39 -7.81 2.09 -7.27
N ILE A 40 -8.33 1.29 -6.34
CA ILE A 40 -9.02 0.04 -6.66
C ILE A 40 -10.24 0.28 -7.55
N PHE A 41 -11.02 1.32 -7.27
CA PHE A 41 -12.23 1.60 -8.05
C PHE A 41 -11.98 2.34 -9.36
N LYS A 42 -10.85 3.05 -9.50
CA LYS A 42 -10.47 3.75 -10.73
C LYS A 42 -9.57 2.92 -11.65
N ALA A 43 -8.91 1.88 -11.15
CA ALA A 43 -7.99 1.07 -11.92
C ALA A 43 -8.68 0.31 -13.07
N ASP A 44 -8.01 0.27 -14.22
CA ASP A 44 -8.48 -0.51 -15.37
C ASP A 44 -8.05 -1.97 -15.25
N LEU A 45 -9.03 -2.86 -15.14
CA LEU A 45 -8.86 -4.32 -15.04
C LEU A 45 -8.53 -4.98 -16.39
N SER A 46 -8.51 -4.22 -17.49
CA SER A 46 -8.09 -4.74 -18.79
C SER A 46 -6.57 -4.88 -18.89
N ASN A 47 -5.83 -4.18 -18.01
CA ASN A 47 -4.37 -4.21 -17.96
C ASN A 47 -3.86 -5.12 -16.83
N GLU A 48 -3.04 -6.10 -17.18
CA GLU A 48 -2.45 -7.05 -16.24
C GLU A 48 -1.50 -6.37 -15.23
N ASP A 49 -0.78 -5.32 -15.64
CA ASP A 49 0.10 -4.56 -14.75
C ASP A 49 -0.69 -3.90 -13.60
N ASN A 50 -1.87 -3.36 -13.92
CA ASN A 50 -2.76 -2.77 -12.92
C ASN A 50 -3.29 -3.85 -11.96
N ILE A 51 -3.66 -5.02 -12.47
CA ILE A 51 -4.13 -6.14 -11.62
C ILE A 51 -3.02 -6.57 -10.66
N ASN A 52 -1.77 -6.63 -11.11
CA ASN A 52 -0.64 -6.96 -10.24
C ASN A 52 -0.43 -5.88 -9.17
N LEU A 53 -0.45 -4.60 -9.56
CA LEU A 53 -0.32 -3.50 -8.61
C LEU A 53 -1.43 -3.51 -7.55
N ILE A 54 -2.67 -3.83 -7.95
CA ILE A 54 -3.83 -3.97 -7.06
C ILE A 54 -3.60 -5.07 -6.01
N LYS A 55 -3.06 -6.22 -6.41
CA LYS A 55 -2.74 -7.32 -5.48
C LYS A 55 -1.61 -6.93 -4.53
N GLU A 56 -0.58 -6.26 -5.05
CA GLU A 56 0.55 -5.83 -4.23
C GLU A 56 0.13 -4.81 -3.19
N ILE A 57 -0.63 -3.77 -3.57
CA ILE A 57 -1.06 -2.74 -2.62
C ILE A 57 -2.01 -3.31 -1.55
N ASP A 58 -2.89 -4.25 -1.90
CA ASP A 58 -3.75 -4.96 -0.94
C ASP A 58 -2.91 -5.71 0.11
N HIS A 59 -1.90 -6.45 -0.34
CA HIS A 59 -1.01 -7.18 0.58
C HIS A 59 -0.21 -6.22 1.47
N VAL A 60 0.37 -5.19 0.87
CA VAL A 60 1.19 -4.18 1.53
C VAL A 60 0.40 -3.45 2.62
N LEU A 61 -0.83 -3.02 2.32
CA LEU A 61 -1.68 -2.35 3.29
C LEU A 61 -2.21 -3.32 4.36
N ASN A 62 -2.45 -4.58 4.03
CA ASN A 62 -2.76 -5.56 5.07
C ASN A 62 -1.61 -5.71 6.08
N SER A 63 -0.36 -5.77 5.61
CA SER A 63 0.80 -5.78 6.52
C SER A 63 0.94 -4.49 7.33
N TYR A 64 0.61 -3.34 6.73
CA TYR A 64 0.61 -2.04 7.41
C TYR A 64 -0.39 -1.97 8.57
N ILE A 65 -1.59 -2.54 8.38
CA ILE A 65 -2.62 -2.54 9.43
C ILE A 65 -2.30 -3.56 10.53
N GLU A 66 -1.63 -4.66 10.21
CA GLU A 66 -1.29 -5.71 11.18
C GLU A 66 -0.07 -5.36 12.04
N ASP A 67 0.93 -4.66 11.50
CA ASP A 67 2.18 -4.36 12.21
C ASP A 67 2.30 -2.87 12.56
N ASN A 68 2.12 -2.56 13.85
CA ASN A 68 2.26 -1.21 14.40
C ASN A 68 3.70 -0.65 14.33
N SER A 69 4.72 -1.51 14.42
CA SER A 69 6.13 -1.07 14.31
C SER A 69 6.44 -0.66 12.88
N PHE A 70 5.94 -1.46 11.92
CA PHE A 70 6.00 -1.15 10.50
C PHE A 70 5.28 0.15 10.18
N ARG A 71 4.04 0.30 10.66
CA ARG A 71 3.22 1.50 10.50
C ARG A 71 3.96 2.77 10.89
N ASN A 72 4.51 2.81 12.10
CA ASN A 72 5.20 3.98 12.64
C ASN A 72 6.43 4.38 11.80
N LYS A 73 7.16 3.41 11.27
CA LYS A 73 8.34 3.69 10.44
C LYS A 73 7.92 4.17 9.04
N VAL A 74 6.93 3.53 8.43
CA VAL A 74 6.42 3.93 7.12
C VAL A 74 5.78 5.32 7.15
N GLN A 75 5.02 5.66 8.20
CA GLN A 75 4.47 7.01 8.37
C GLN A 75 5.55 8.08 8.40
N ARG A 76 6.68 7.82 9.07
CA ARG A 76 7.83 8.73 9.08
C ARG A 76 8.45 8.88 7.69
N ASP A 77 8.64 7.77 6.99
CA ASP A 77 9.25 7.79 5.66
C ASP A 77 8.33 8.48 4.64
N LEU A 78 7.01 8.27 4.72
CA LEU A 78 5.99 8.89 3.86
C LEU A 78 6.00 10.42 3.91
N LEU A 79 6.33 11.02 5.06
CA LEU A 79 6.43 12.49 5.20
C LEU A 79 7.58 13.08 4.36
N THR A 80 8.56 12.27 3.99
CA THR A 80 9.76 12.71 3.25
C THR A 80 9.67 12.49 1.74
N VAL A 81 8.60 11.85 1.28
CA VAL A 81 8.47 11.39 -0.10
C VAL A 81 8.19 12.54 -1.05
N LYS A 82 9.02 12.61 -2.10
CA LYS A 82 8.78 13.48 -3.25
C LYS A 82 8.36 12.63 -4.43
N VAL A 83 7.07 12.65 -4.76
CA VAL A 83 6.54 11.97 -5.94
C VAL A 83 6.98 12.74 -7.20
N LYS A 84 7.76 12.10 -8.08
CA LYS A 84 8.11 12.67 -9.39
C LYS A 84 6.95 12.44 -10.35
N ARG A 85 6.42 13.50 -10.96
CA ARG A 85 5.37 13.42 -11.99
C ARG A 85 5.99 13.01 -13.32
N ASN A 86 5.78 11.76 -13.74
CA ASN A 86 6.35 11.19 -14.96
C ASN A 86 5.30 10.95 -16.07
N GLY A 87 4.30 11.82 -16.23
CA GLY A 87 3.32 11.76 -17.33
C GLY A 87 2.35 10.56 -17.32
N LYS A 88 2.58 9.56 -16.47
CA LYS A 88 1.60 8.53 -16.10
C LYS A 88 0.48 9.11 -15.24
N ASP A 89 -0.63 8.36 -15.12
CA ASP A 89 -1.69 8.66 -14.16
C ASP A 89 -1.08 8.90 -12.75
N ILE A 90 -1.49 10.01 -12.14
CA ILE A 90 -0.92 10.49 -10.88
C ILE A 90 -1.21 9.49 -9.76
N LEU A 91 -2.39 8.86 -9.77
CA LEU A 91 -2.80 7.92 -8.74
C LEU A 91 -1.97 6.65 -8.82
N THR A 92 -1.80 6.09 -10.02
CA THR A 92 -0.93 4.93 -10.23
C THR A 92 0.51 5.23 -9.80
N SER A 93 1.03 6.42 -10.13
CA SER A 93 2.39 6.82 -9.74
C SER A 93 2.56 6.94 -8.21
N ILE A 94 1.53 7.40 -7.51
CA ILE A 94 1.51 7.46 -6.04
C ILE A 94 1.50 6.04 -5.47
N VAL A 95 0.66 5.15 -6.00
CA VAL A 95 0.58 3.75 -5.53
C VAL A 95 1.88 2.99 -5.79
N GLU A 96 2.48 3.13 -6.98
CA GLU A 96 3.80 2.56 -7.30
C GLU A 96 4.87 3.05 -6.29
N ALA A 97 4.86 4.35 -5.95
CA ALA A 97 5.78 4.91 -4.95
C ALA A 97 5.54 4.34 -3.54
N ILE A 98 4.27 4.20 -3.15
CA ILE A 98 3.87 3.57 -1.89
C ILE A 98 4.41 2.14 -1.85
N VAL A 99 4.02 1.27 -2.79
CA VAL A 99 4.48 -0.13 -2.84
C VAL A 99 6.02 -0.22 -2.81
N GLY A 100 6.72 0.60 -3.60
CA GLY A 100 8.19 0.60 -3.64
C GLY A 100 8.84 0.93 -2.30
N MET A 101 8.29 1.87 -1.52
CA MET A 101 8.79 2.18 -0.18
C MET A 101 8.57 1.03 0.81
N PHE A 102 7.38 0.44 0.77
CA PHE A 102 7.04 -0.68 1.63
C PHE A 102 7.94 -1.89 1.35
N ASN A 103 8.18 -2.22 0.07
CA ASN A 103 9.09 -3.29 -0.33
C ASN A 103 10.53 -3.02 0.14
N LYS A 104 11.02 -1.79 -0.04
CA LYS A 104 12.36 -1.40 0.46
C LYS A 104 12.49 -1.59 1.97
N TYR A 105 11.46 -1.23 2.73
CA TYR A 105 11.45 -1.45 4.18
C TYR A 105 11.52 -2.94 4.53
N ILE A 106 10.73 -3.79 3.85
CA ILE A 106 10.71 -5.23 4.10
C ILE A 106 12.09 -5.82 3.82
N GLU A 107 12.74 -5.42 2.73
CA GLU A 107 14.10 -5.85 2.42
C GLU A 107 15.10 -5.45 3.51
N GLU A 108 15.08 -4.19 3.96
CA GLU A 108 15.99 -3.70 5.01
C GLU A 108 15.79 -4.45 6.33
N THR A 109 14.54 -4.78 6.66
CA THR A 109 14.19 -5.47 7.91
C THR A 109 14.57 -6.95 7.85
N THR A 110 14.32 -7.60 6.72
CA THR A 110 14.68 -9.02 6.50
C THR A 110 16.19 -9.21 6.50
N ARG A 111 16.96 -8.27 5.92
CA ARG A 111 18.43 -8.30 5.94
C ARG A 111 18.98 -8.17 7.37
N LYS A 112 18.38 -7.35 8.23
CA LYS A 112 18.80 -7.20 9.64
C LYS A 112 18.58 -8.47 10.46
N ILE A 113 17.47 -9.18 10.24
CA ILE A 113 17.19 -10.46 10.93
C ILE A 113 18.22 -11.53 10.53
N TYR A 114 18.65 -11.57 9.27
CA TYR A 114 19.67 -12.51 8.83
C TYR A 114 21.04 -12.24 9.47
N ILE A 115 21.42 -10.97 9.66
CA ILE A 115 22.69 -10.59 10.30
C ILE A 115 22.68 -10.94 11.80
N ALA A 116 21.57 -10.77 12.50
CA ALA A 116 21.46 -11.10 13.92
C ALA A 116 21.54 -12.61 14.23
N ARG A 117 21.44 -13.48 13.21
CA ARG A 117 21.46 -14.94 13.37
C ARG A 117 22.86 -15.55 13.44
N TRP A 118 23.91 -14.72 13.39
CA TRP A 118 25.30 -15.13 13.54
C TRP A 118 26.11 -14.07 14.31
N ILE A 119 26.01 -14.07 15.64
CA ILE A 119 27.02 -13.51 16.55
C ILE A 119 27.10 -14.43 17.77
#